data_AF-A0A944RW63-F1
#
_entry.id   AF-A0A944RW63-F1
#
_cell.length_a   1.000
_cell.length_b   1.000
_cell.length_c   1.000
_cell.angle_alpha   90.00
_cell.angle_beta   90.00
_cell.angle_gamma   90.00
#
_symmetry.space_group_name_H-M   'P 1'
#
loop_
_entity.id
_entity.type
_entity.pdbx_description
1 polymer ?
#
loop_
_entity_poly.entity_id
_entity_poly.type
_entity_poly.pdbx_seq_one_letter_code
_entity_poly.pdbx_strand_id
1 'polypeptide(L)'
;MAKKKIIYKTVSHGIYRGWDGDSRDLPAIEKFCDTIPTRLGIEFGYILNIKNAKGKKLSYTIEHPPFRDDSGEVAPPFTGELYVRSNDWDFFLGDSIWEPLADKIGTWRLLTAIEGMVLEDRTFEMIAEDDE
;
A
#
# COMPACT_ATOMS: atom_id res chain seq x y z
N MET A 1 -12.10 28.92 14.74
CA MET A 1 -12.43 27.49 14.52
C MET A 1 -11.12 26.71 14.57
N ALA A 2 -10.89 25.88 15.58
CA ALA A 2 -9.68 25.05 15.63
C ALA A 2 -9.74 24.02 14.49
N LYS A 3 -8.68 23.92 13.67
CA LYS A 3 -8.55 22.81 12.71
C LYS A 3 -8.61 21.52 13.52
N LYS A 4 -9.61 20.66 13.25
CA LYS A 4 -9.67 19.33 13.90
C LYS A 4 -8.38 18.58 13.56
N LYS A 5 -7.70 18.06 14.59
CA LYS A 5 -6.49 17.26 14.42
C LYS A 5 -6.88 15.96 13.70
N ILE A 6 -6.15 15.64 12.63
CA ILE A 6 -6.27 14.34 11.96
C ILE A 6 -5.82 13.28 12.97
N ILE A 7 -6.63 12.23 13.12
CA ILE A 7 -6.30 11.07 13.96
C ILE A 7 -6.19 9.89 13.00
N TYR A 8 -5.15 9.08 13.14
CA TYR A 8 -4.96 7.91 12.30
C TYR A 8 -4.38 6.76 13.12
N LYS A 9 -4.61 5.53 12.66
CA LYS A 9 -3.97 4.31 13.20
C LYS A 9 -3.80 3.29 12.09
N THR A 10 -2.72 2.53 12.16
CA THR A 10 -2.54 1.32 11.34
C THR A 10 -3.36 0.20 11.96
N VAL A 11 -4.33 -0.30 11.18
CA VAL A 11 -5.23 -1.38 11.59
C VAL A 11 -4.56 -2.72 11.37
N SER A 12 -3.94 -2.90 10.20
CA SER A 12 -3.23 -4.11 9.83
C SER A 12 -2.17 -3.81 8.77
N HIS A 13 -1.21 -4.72 8.62
CA HIS A 13 -0.20 -4.71 7.56
C HIS A 13 0.27 -6.15 7.33
N GLY A 14 0.72 -6.45 6.11
CA GLY A 14 1.24 -7.76 5.73
C GLY A 14 0.53 -8.31 4.49
N ILE A 15 0.28 -9.62 4.49
CA ILE A 15 -0.36 -10.34 3.39
C ILE A 15 -1.87 -10.28 3.56
N TYR A 16 -2.55 -9.93 2.48
CA TYR A 16 -3.99 -9.80 2.38
C TYR A 16 -4.57 -10.82 1.41
N ARG A 17 -5.90 -10.99 1.48
CA ARG A 17 -6.67 -11.79 0.54
C ARG A 17 -7.95 -11.09 0.13
N GLY A 18 -8.30 -11.26 -1.13
CA GLY A 18 -9.57 -10.80 -1.70
C GLY A 18 -9.56 -9.30 -1.94
N TRP A 19 -8.39 -8.73 -2.23
CA TRP A 19 -8.35 -7.36 -2.75
C TRP A 19 -8.94 -7.35 -4.16
N ASP A 20 -9.92 -6.48 -4.35
CA ASP A 20 -10.54 -6.25 -5.64
C ASP A 20 -10.56 -4.73 -5.86
N GLY A 21 -9.83 -4.28 -6.87
CA GLY A 21 -9.67 -2.85 -7.15
C GLY A 21 -10.95 -2.13 -7.60
N ASP A 22 -11.98 -2.87 -8.01
CA ASP A 22 -13.30 -2.35 -8.39
C ASP A 22 -14.28 -2.38 -7.21
N SER A 23 -14.05 -3.27 -6.25
CA SER A 23 -14.87 -3.44 -5.07
C SER A 23 -14.67 -2.33 -4.04
N ARG A 24 -15.72 -2.12 -3.25
CA ARG A 24 -15.71 -1.19 -2.11
C ARG A 24 -15.25 -1.86 -0.82
N ASP A 25 -15.16 -3.18 -0.81
CA ASP A 25 -14.78 -3.96 0.35
C ASP A 25 -13.27 -3.89 0.58
N LEU A 26 -12.88 -3.80 1.85
CA LEU A 26 -11.47 -3.87 2.24
C LEU A 26 -11.02 -5.32 2.20
N PRO A 27 -9.78 -5.59 1.77
CA PRO A 27 -9.25 -6.94 1.80
C PRO A 27 -9.08 -7.44 3.23
N ALA A 28 -9.16 -8.75 3.41
CA ALA A 28 -8.96 -9.39 4.72
C ALA A 28 -7.47 -9.64 4.96
N ILE A 29 -6.98 -9.32 6.16
CA ILE A 29 -5.61 -9.66 6.54
C ILE A 29 -5.48 -11.19 6.69
N GLU A 30 -4.54 -11.79 5.98
CA GLU A 30 -4.21 -13.21 6.08
C GLU A 30 -3.03 -13.42 7.05
N LYS A 31 -1.98 -12.61 6.94
CA LYS A 31 -0.78 -12.71 7.79
C LYS A 31 -0.17 -11.35 8.07
N PHE A 32 0.10 -11.08 9.34
CA PHE A 32 0.89 -9.90 9.74
C PHE A 32 2.37 -10.18 9.54
N CYS A 33 3.02 -9.42 8.65
CA CYS A 33 4.44 -9.51 8.38
C CYS A 33 4.93 -8.29 7.58
N ASP A 34 6.24 -8.03 7.63
CA ASP A 34 6.91 -7.07 6.76
C ASP A 34 7.78 -7.79 5.70
N THR A 35 7.84 -9.12 5.74
CA THR A 35 8.53 -9.95 4.74
C THR A 35 7.50 -10.73 3.94
N ILE A 36 7.55 -10.58 2.61
CA ILE A 36 6.54 -11.10 1.69
C ILE A 36 7.23 -12.13 0.76
N PRO A 37 6.76 -13.39 0.71
CA PRO A 37 7.26 -14.33 -0.28
C PRO A 37 6.83 -13.88 -1.67
N THR A 38 7.76 -13.89 -2.62
CA THR A 38 7.55 -13.35 -3.97
C THR A 38 6.86 -14.40 -4.84
N ARG A 39 5.55 -14.55 -4.65
CA ARG A 39 4.70 -15.52 -5.36
C ARG A 39 3.51 -14.83 -6.02
N LEU A 40 3.19 -15.27 -7.23
CA LEU A 40 2.09 -14.69 -8.01
C LEU A 40 0.77 -14.70 -7.24
N GLY A 41 0.07 -13.56 -7.29
CA GLY A 41 -1.23 -13.38 -6.68
C GLY A 41 -1.20 -13.14 -5.17
N ILE A 42 -0.03 -13.09 -4.52
CA ILE A 42 0.06 -12.60 -3.16
C ILE A 42 -0.22 -11.09 -3.15
N GLU A 43 -1.12 -10.68 -2.28
CA GLU A 43 -1.49 -9.29 -2.06
C GLU A 43 -0.85 -8.82 -0.77
N PHE A 44 -0.23 -7.64 -0.77
CA PHE A 44 0.42 -7.09 0.40
C PHE A 44 0.09 -5.61 0.57
N GLY A 45 0.21 -5.10 1.79
CA GLY A 45 -0.03 -3.69 2.05
C GLY A 45 -0.35 -3.41 3.50
N TYR A 46 -1.14 -2.37 3.74
CA TYR A 46 -1.68 -2.04 5.05
C TYR A 46 -3.05 -1.36 4.95
N ILE A 47 -3.78 -1.42 6.06
CA ILE A 47 -5.03 -0.66 6.25
C ILE A 47 -4.80 0.42 7.30
N LEU A 48 -5.10 1.67 6.94
CA LEU A 48 -5.18 2.80 7.85
C LEU A 48 -6.63 3.13 8.17
N ASN A 49 -6.93 3.33 9.44
CA ASN A 49 -8.16 4.00 9.86
C ASN A 49 -7.84 5.48 10.09
N ILE A 50 -8.52 6.37 9.37
CA ILE A 50 -8.28 7.81 9.34
C ILE A 50 -9.54 8.53 9.80
N LYS A 51 -9.39 9.42 10.78
CA LYS A 51 -10.48 10.24 11.34
C LYS A 51 -10.22 11.73 11.24
N ASN A 52 -11.32 12.49 11.17
CA ASN A 52 -11.32 13.97 11.06
C ASN A 52 -10.60 14.52 9.82
N ALA A 53 -10.54 13.74 8.73
CA ALA A 53 -9.86 14.13 7.50
C ALA A 53 -10.80 14.25 6.28
N LYS A 54 -12.12 14.16 6.46
CA LYS A 54 -13.09 14.22 5.36
C LYS A 54 -12.85 15.43 4.44
N GLY A 55 -12.77 15.17 3.13
CA GLY A 55 -12.53 16.19 2.10
C GLY A 55 -11.08 16.65 1.98
N LYS A 56 -10.15 16.14 2.81
CA LYS A 56 -8.71 16.37 2.61
C LYS A 56 -8.17 15.47 1.51
N LYS A 57 -7.11 15.95 0.85
CA LYS A 57 -6.38 15.22 -0.18
C LYS A 57 -5.39 14.26 0.48
N LEU A 58 -5.57 12.97 0.24
CA LEU A 58 -4.63 11.90 0.54
C LEU A 58 -3.80 11.64 -0.71
N SER A 59 -2.50 11.55 -0.55
CA SER A 59 -1.55 11.12 -1.57
C SER A 59 -0.88 9.83 -1.12
N TYR A 60 -0.65 8.91 -2.04
CA TYR A 60 0.14 7.72 -1.79
C TYR A 60 1.28 7.58 -2.79
N THR A 61 2.34 6.91 -2.34
CA THR A 61 3.49 6.50 -3.15
C THR A 61 3.87 5.07 -2.80
N ILE A 62 4.08 4.24 -3.82
CA ILE A 62 4.61 2.88 -3.70
C ILE A 62 5.94 2.88 -4.45
N GLU A 63 7.02 2.96 -3.71
CA GLU A 63 8.36 2.72 -4.25
C GLU A 63 8.58 1.21 -4.33
N HIS A 64 9.14 0.77 -5.45
CA HIS A 64 9.40 -0.63 -5.74
C HIS A 64 10.82 -0.79 -6.29
N PRO A 65 11.38 -2.01 -6.28
CA PRO A 65 12.63 -2.31 -6.96
C PRO A 65 12.60 -1.86 -8.42
N PRO A 66 13.71 -1.38 -9.00
CA PRO A 66 13.73 -0.92 -10.37
C PRO A 66 13.48 -2.09 -11.33
N PHE A 67 12.38 -2.03 -12.07
CA PHE A 67 12.07 -2.95 -13.17
C PHE A 67 11.77 -2.17 -14.44
N ARG A 68 11.90 -2.83 -15.59
CA ARG A 68 11.66 -2.18 -16.89
C ARG A 68 10.22 -2.36 -17.32
N ASP A 69 9.63 -1.30 -17.84
CA ASP A 69 8.33 -1.36 -18.51
C ASP A 69 8.46 -1.91 -19.94
N ASP A 70 7.33 -1.96 -20.66
CA ASP A 70 7.27 -2.45 -22.04
C ASP A 70 8.10 -1.59 -23.03
N SER A 71 8.37 -0.33 -22.68
CA SER A 71 9.24 0.57 -23.45
C SER A 71 10.73 0.36 -23.13
N GLY A 72 11.04 -0.49 -22.14
CA GLY A 72 12.39 -0.76 -21.67
C GLY A 72 12.93 0.30 -20.70
N GLU A 73 12.11 1.26 -20.27
CA GLU A 73 12.47 2.30 -19.31
C GLU A 73 12.23 1.83 -17.88
N VAL A 74 12.96 2.38 -16.90
CA VAL A 74 12.71 2.03 -15.49
C VAL A 74 11.35 2.60 -15.08
N ALA A 75 10.46 1.72 -14.63
CA ALA A 75 9.13 2.11 -14.18
C ALA A 75 9.24 3.08 -12.98
N PRO A 76 8.52 4.22 -13.00
CA PRO A 76 8.48 5.13 -11.88
C PRO A 76 7.64 4.54 -10.72
N PRO A 77 7.83 5.02 -9.49
CA PRO A 77 6.98 4.64 -8.36
C PRO A 77 5.49 4.84 -8.65
N PHE A 78 4.65 3.94 -8.15
CA PHE A 78 3.20 4.12 -8.28
C PHE A 78 2.73 5.23 -7.37
N THR A 79 2.04 6.22 -7.93
CA THR A 79 1.54 7.36 -7.16
C THR A 79 0.08 7.62 -7.49
N GLY A 80 -0.63 8.19 -6.53
CA GLY A 80 -2.00 8.61 -6.75
C GLY A 80 -2.51 9.51 -5.65
N GLU A 81 -3.64 10.14 -5.95
CA GLU A 81 -4.28 11.09 -5.05
C GLU A 81 -5.78 10.85 -5.00
N LEU A 82 -6.35 10.92 -3.80
CA LEU A 82 -7.77 10.78 -3.58
C LEU A 82 -8.26 11.61 -2.41
N TYR A 83 -9.56 11.87 -2.37
CA TYR A 83 -10.18 12.60 -1.28
C TYR A 83 -10.74 11.64 -0.24
N VAL A 84 -10.45 11.92 1.03
CA VAL A 84 -11.02 11.18 2.17
C VAL A 84 -12.55 11.32 2.15
N ARG A 85 -13.25 10.19 2.06
CA ARG A 85 -14.69 10.14 1.78
C ARG A 85 -15.56 10.37 3.02
N SER A 86 -15.09 10.00 4.21
CA SER A 86 -15.82 10.09 5.48
C SER A 86 -14.94 10.57 6.64
N ASN A 87 -15.56 10.95 7.77
CA ASN A 87 -14.82 11.39 8.97
C ASN A 87 -14.24 10.23 9.78
N ASP A 88 -14.63 9.00 9.47
CA ASP A 88 -14.06 7.74 9.93
C ASP A 88 -13.97 6.88 8.67
N TRP A 89 -12.76 6.71 8.16
CA TRP A 89 -12.51 6.15 6.84
C TRP A 89 -11.34 5.19 6.89
N ASP A 90 -11.59 3.98 6.44
CA ASP A 90 -10.55 2.98 6.26
C ASP A 90 -10.00 3.07 4.83
N PHE A 91 -8.68 3.07 4.74
CA PHE A 91 -7.93 3.19 3.51
C PHE A 91 -6.92 2.05 3.42
N PHE A 92 -7.02 1.25 2.37
CA PHE A 92 -6.03 0.24 2.03
C PHE A 92 -5.03 0.82 1.04
N LEU A 93 -3.74 0.70 1.35
CA LEU A 93 -2.66 0.90 0.38
C LEU A 93 -1.89 -0.41 0.27
N GLY A 94 -1.77 -0.91 -0.94
CA GLY A 94 -1.16 -2.20 -1.19
C GLY A 94 -1.03 -2.46 -2.69
N ASP A 95 -0.45 -3.60 -2.98
CA ASP A 95 -0.29 -4.09 -4.34
C ASP A 95 -0.32 -5.63 -4.36
N SER A 96 -0.36 -6.20 -5.56
CA SER A 96 -0.23 -7.65 -5.77
C SER A 96 1.20 -8.04 -6.18
N ILE A 97 1.54 -9.31 -6.24
CA ILE A 97 2.78 -9.77 -6.88
C ILE A 97 2.43 -10.33 -8.26
N TRP A 98 3.08 -9.81 -9.29
CA TRP A 98 2.88 -10.18 -10.70
C TRP A 98 4.19 -10.47 -11.43
N GLU A 99 4.08 -11.05 -12.62
CA GLU A 99 5.24 -11.40 -13.43
C GLU A 99 5.95 -10.16 -14.03
N PRO A 100 7.28 -10.23 -14.23
CA PRO A 100 8.19 -11.31 -13.82
C PRO A 100 8.53 -11.20 -12.31
N LEU A 101 8.54 -12.33 -11.61
CA LEU A 101 8.76 -12.38 -10.15
C LEU A 101 10.13 -11.85 -9.73
N ALA A 102 11.18 -12.10 -10.53
CA ALA A 102 12.53 -11.65 -10.23
C ALA A 102 12.63 -10.13 -10.08
N ASP A 103 11.82 -9.38 -10.85
CA ASP A 103 11.77 -7.92 -10.81
C ASP A 103 11.06 -7.38 -9.56
N LYS A 104 10.34 -8.23 -8.84
CA LYS A 104 9.56 -7.85 -7.64
C LYS A 104 10.31 -8.12 -6.35
N ILE A 105 11.43 -8.84 -6.41
CA ILE A 105 12.29 -9.13 -5.25
C ILE A 105 13.01 -7.86 -4.79
N GLY A 106 13.07 -7.67 -3.47
CA GLY A 106 13.72 -6.54 -2.82
C GLY A 106 12.74 -5.62 -2.11
N THR A 107 13.16 -4.38 -1.91
CA THR A 107 12.50 -3.49 -0.97
C THR A 107 11.36 -2.71 -1.62
N TRP A 108 10.18 -2.80 -1.03
CA TRP A 108 8.99 -2.01 -1.39
C TRP A 108 8.64 -1.05 -0.27
N ARG A 109 8.42 0.23 -0.57
CA ARG A 109 8.07 1.25 0.43
C ARG A 109 6.75 1.91 0.09
N LEU A 110 5.78 1.77 0.98
CA LEU A 110 4.42 2.27 0.86
C LEU A 110 4.24 3.47 1.78
N LEU A 111 4.02 4.64 1.18
CA LEU A 111 3.87 5.92 1.86
C LEU A 111 2.45 6.46 1.67
N THR A 112 1.80 6.83 2.76
CA THR A 112 0.53 7.56 2.75
C THR A 112 0.68 8.90 3.46
N ALA A 113 0.25 9.98 2.82
CA ALA A 113 0.27 11.33 3.40
C ALA A 113 -1.04 12.07 3.16
N ILE A 114 -1.40 13.00 4.05
CA ILE A 114 -2.52 13.93 3.89
C ILE A 114 -2.01 15.36 4.00
N GLU A 115 -2.23 16.18 2.96
CA GLU A 115 -1.77 17.58 2.91
C GLU A 115 -0.27 17.74 3.26
N GLY A 116 0.57 16.79 2.84
CA GLY A 116 2.01 16.77 3.13
C GLY A 116 2.40 16.21 4.51
N MET A 117 1.43 15.86 5.37
CA MET A 117 1.69 15.15 6.62
C MET A 117 1.73 13.65 6.37
N VAL A 118 2.89 13.02 6.57
CA VAL A 118 3.04 11.56 6.53
C VAL A 118 2.18 10.93 7.62
N LEU A 119 1.31 10.00 7.23
CA LEU A 119 0.51 9.20 8.15
C LEU A 119 1.17 7.85 8.40
N GLU A 120 1.57 7.16 7.34
CA GLU A 120 2.25 5.86 7.42
C GLU A 120 3.34 5.79 6.35
N ASP A 121 4.49 5.25 6.72
CA ASP A 121 5.64 4.99 5.86
C ASP A 121 6.14 3.60 6.23
N ARG A 122 5.79 2.62 5.40
CA ARG A 122 6.02 1.20 5.70
C ARG A 122 6.82 0.54 4.60
N THR A 123 7.80 -0.26 5.01
CA THR A 123 8.66 -1.01 4.11
C THR A 123 8.34 -2.49 4.21
N PHE A 124 8.21 -3.15 3.07
CA PHE A 124 8.11 -4.59 2.92
C PHE A 124 9.35 -5.11 2.18
N GLU A 125 9.85 -6.27 2.60
CA GLU A 125 10.94 -6.97 1.93
C GLU A 125 10.38 -8.18 1.18
N MET A 126 10.52 -8.17 -0.13
CA MET A 126 10.08 -9.24 -1.01
C MET A 126 11.23 -10.23 -1.17
N ILE A 127 11.06 -11.42 -0.62
CA ILE A 127 12.07 -12.48 -0.66
C ILE A 127 11.68 -13.51 -1.71
N ALA A 128 12.68 -14.10 -2.37
CA ALA A 128 12.46 -15.31 -3.15
C ALA A 128 11.87 -16.39 -2.24
N GLU A 129 10.93 -17.18 -2.76
CA GLU A 129 10.52 -18.40 -2.09
C GLU A 129 11.73 -19.36 -2.20
N ASP A 130 12.37 -19.68 -1.07
CA ASP A 130 13.35 -20.77 -1.04
C ASP A 130 12.59 -22.08 -1.35
N ASP A 131 12.89 -22.72 -2.47
CA ASP A 131 12.51 -24.10 -2.75
C ASP A 131 13.20 -25.00 -1.69
N GLU A 132 12.47 -25.37 -0.62
CA GLU A 132 12.84 -26.49 0.26
C GLU A 132 12.52 -27.86 -0.38
#